data_AF-A0A2M8E5I1-F1
#
_entry.id   AF-A0A2M8E5I1-F1
#
_cell.length_a   1.000
_cell.length_b   1.000
_cell.length_c   1.000
_cell.angle_alpha   90.00
_cell.angle_beta   90.00
_cell.angle_gamma   90.00
#
_symmetry.space_group_name_H-M   'P 1'
#
loop_
_entity.id
_entity.type
_entity.pdbx_description
1 polymer ?
#
loop_
_entity_poly.entity_id
_entity_poly.type
_entity_poly.pdbx_seq_one_letter_code
_entity_poly.pdbx_strand_id
1 'polypeptide(L)'
;MVQAATETSAAKLVKSTADHSKFPALAGPFDSGPAVTKACLSCHTEASKQIHQTQHWKWEYKNPQTGQMLGKKHIVNNFCTSVKSNEGGCNSCHIGYGWKDVQTEFNEEENVDCLVCHDSTGKFKKPSGFAGNPVVKDTEFPPGSGKIIRGINLAEIAQKVGPTKRTTCGACHFNGGGGDGVKHGDLDSSLEAPDKALDVHMAVEGNNFSCATCHQTDGHQVPGSRYAPTAQDKEPAHLRGKVDTSNPATCQSCHGQTPHPVARLNEHTAKIACQTCHIPAFARGGQPTKMWWDWSTAGKMDANGKPFSVRNEDGYDTYASIKGDFI
;
A
#
# COMPACT_ATOMS: atom_id res chain seq x y z
N MET A 1 -54.32 -34.13 3.01
CA MET A 1 -53.01 -34.27 2.34
C MET A 1 -52.51 -32.86 2.06
N VAL A 2 -51.61 -32.35 2.90
CA VAL A 2 -51.00 -31.02 2.70
C VAL A 2 -49.66 -31.26 2.04
N GLN A 3 -49.52 -30.77 0.81
CA GLN A 3 -48.34 -30.93 -0.02
C GLN A 3 -47.25 -30.01 0.53
N ALA A 4 -46.18 -30.60 1.06
CA ALA A 4 -45.01 -29.86 1.50
C ALA A 4 -44.31 -29.28 0.27
N ALA A 5 -44.36 -27.95 0.13
CA ALA A 5 -43.55 -27.23 -0.83
C ALA A 5 -42.08 -27.34 -0.39
N THR A 6 -41.29 -28.06 -1.16
CA THR A 6 -39.83 -28.06 -1.04
C THR A 6 -39.30 -26.70 -1.43
N GLU A 7 -38.86 -25.91 -0.45
CA GLU A 7 -38.08 -24.69 -0.70
C GLU A 7 -36.75 -25.07 -1.36
N THR A 8 -36.66 -24.85 -2.68
CA THR A 8 -35.40 -24.85 -3.39
C THR A 8 -34.59 -23.62 -2.98
N SER A 9 -33.58 -23.83 -2.13
CA SER A 9 -32.53 -22.85 -1.84
C SER A 9 -31.97 -22.31 -3.16
N ALA A 10 -32.31 -21.06 -3.51
CA ALA A 10 -31.76 -20.39 -4.68
C ALA A 10 -30.23 -20.38 -4.62
N ALA A 11 -29.58 -20.85 -5.69
CA ALA A 11 -28.13 -20.89 -5.76
C ALA A 11 -27.55 -19.47 -5.60
N LYS A 12 -26.69 -19.28 -4.61
CA LYS A 12 -26.05 -17.99 -4.33
C LYS A 12 -25.18 -17.59 -5.53
N LEU A 13 -25.52 -16.47 -6.15
CA LEU A 13 -24.76 -15.94 -7.29
C LEU A 13 -23.31 -15.67 -6.89
N VAL A 14 -22.37 -16.14 -7.71
CA VAL A 14 -20.93 -15.90 -7.53
C VAL A 14 -20.64 -14.43 -7.89
N LYS A 15 -19.91 -13.72 -7.03
CA LYS A 15 -19.63 -12.28 -7.19
C LYS A 15 -18.62 -11.95 -8.30
N SER A 16 -17.85 -12.93 -8.75
CA SER A 16 -16.84 -12.79 -9.81
C SER A 16 -17.24 -13.63 -11.02
N THR A 17 -16.90 -13.15 -12.21
CA THR A 17 -17.08 -13.88 -13.48
C THR A 17 -15.99 -14.91 -13.73
N ALA A 18 -14.89 -14.86 -12.97
CA ALA A 18 -13.75 -15.77 -13.09
C ALA A 18 -13.37 -16.36 -11.72
N ASP A 19 -12.99 -17.64 -11.75
CA ASP A 19 -12.47 -18.40 -10.61
C ASP A 19 -11.03 -18.81 -10.94
N HIS A 20 -10.06 -18.10 -10.34
CA HIS A 20 -8.65 -18.23 -10.71
C HIS A 20 -8.07 -19.61 -10.40
N SER A 21 -8.66 -20.37 -9.46
CA SER A 21 -8.19 -21.73 -9.18
C SER A 21 -8.52 -22.72 -10.30
N LYS A 22 -9.37 -22.34 -11.26
CA LYS A 22 -9.76 -23.19 -12.38
C LYS A 22 -8.95 -22.94 -13.65
N PHE A 23 -8.08 -21.92 -13.69
CA PHE A 23 -7.25 -21.67 -14.86
C PHE A 23 -6.02 -22.59 -14.86
N PRO A 24 -5.85 -23.46 -15.89
CA PRO A 24 -4.67 -24.31 -16.00
C PRO A 24 -3.36 -23.51 -16.06
N ALA A 25 -3.41 -22.31 -16.63
CA ALA A 25 -2.27 -21.39 -16.69
C ALA A 25 -1.75 -20.98 -15.30
N LEU A 26 -2.58 -21.08 -14.24
CA LEU A 26 -2.22 -20.74 -12.86
C LEU A 26 -1.95 -21.98 -11.99
N ALA A 27 -1.92 -23.18 -12.57
CA ALA A 27 -1.58 -24.41 -11.84
C ALA A 27 -0.15 -24.42 -11.31
N GLY A 28 0.76 -23.67 -11.95
CA GLY A 28 2.17 -23.64 -11.62
C GLY A 28 2.87 -24.99 -11.90
N PRO A 29 4.00 -25.27 -11.23
CA PRO A 29 4.67 -24.42 -10.24
C PRO A 29 5.22 -23.13 -10.88
N PHE A 30 5.40 -22.09 -10.05
CA PHE A 30 6.08 -20.86 -10.44
C PHE A 30 7.35 -20.69 -9.60
N ASP A 31 8.46 -20.39 -10.25
CA ASP A 31 9.78 -20.18 -9.63
C ASP A 31 10.11 -18.70 -9.39
N SER A 32 9.27 -17.79 -9.87
CA SER A 32 9.52 -16.35 -9.84
C SER A 32 8.21 -15.57 -9.97
N GLY A 33 8.22 -14.32 -9.47
CA GLY A 33 7.12 -13.38 -9.66
C GLY A 33 6.80 -13.12 -11.13
N PRO A 34 7.80 -12.82 -11.99
CA PRO A 34 7.57 -12.62 -13.42
C PRO A 34 6.92 -13.80 -14.16
N ALA A 35 7.22 -15.05 -13.75
CA ALA A 35 6.55 -16.22 -14.32
C ALA A 35 5.03 -16.23 -14.03
N VAL A 36 4.61 -15.75 -12.86
CA VAL A 36 3.19 -15.57 -12.54
C VAL A 36 2.59 -14.47 -13.39
N THR A 37 3.24 -13.31 -13.47
CA THR A 37 2.74 -12.16 -14.26
C THR A 37 2.59 -12.54 -15.72
N LYS A 38 3.53 -13.29 -16.28
CA LYS A 38 3.42 -13.84 -17.64
C LYS A 38 2.16 -14.67 -17.83
N ALA A 39 1.80 -15.51 -16.86
CA ALA A 39 0.54 -16.26 -16.90
C ALA A 39 -0.68 -15.35 -16.80
N CYS A 40 -0.67 -14.34 -15.92
CA CYS A 40 -1.74 -13.34 -15.81
C CYS A 40 -1.97 -12.57 -17.12
N LEU A 41 -0.90 -12.19 -17.81
CA LEU A 41 -0.95 -11.44 -19.07
C LEU A 41 -1.57 -12.21 -20.25
N SER A 42 -1.70 -13.54 -20.15
CA SER A 42 -2.45 -14.33 -21.15
C SER A 42 -3.94 -13.98 -21.21
N CYS A 43 -4.49 -13.39 -20.14
CA CYS A 43 -5.89 -12.96 -20.04
C CYS A 43 -6.03 -11.46 -19.76
N HIS A 44 -5.09 -10.85 -19.02
CA HIS A 44 -5.11 -9.43 -18.65
C HIS A 44 -4.14 -8.60 -19.50
N THR A 45 -4.32 -8.63 -20.82
CA THR A 45 -3.34 -8.16 -21.82
C THR A 45 -2.98 -6.67 -21.75
N GLU A 46 -3.80 -5.85 -21.09
CA GLU A 46 -3.59 -4.40 -20.96
C GLU A 46 -3.12 -3.98 -19.56
N ALA A 47 -3.15 -4.88 -18.58
CA ALA A 47 -2.93 -4.52 -17.17
C ALA A 47 -1.52 -3.96 -16.94
N SER A 48 -0.48 -4.62 -17.45
CA SER A 48 0.89 -4.12 -17.29
C SER A 48 1.11 -2.78 -17.99
N LYS A 49 0.56 -2.59 -19.20
CA LYS A 49 0.64 -1.31 -19.92
C LYS A 49 -0.04 -0.17 -19.16
N GLN A 50 -1.20 -0.44 -18.56
CA GLN A 50 -1.89 0.52 -17.69
C GLN A 50 -1.05 0.87 -16.46
N ILE A 51 -0.54 -0.16 -15.76
CA ILE A 51 0.31 -0.02 -14.58
C ILE A 51 1.58 0.79 -14.89
N HIS A 52 2.23 0.54 -16.03
CA HIS A 52 3.43 1.27 -16.46
C HIS A 52 3.21 2.77 -16.57
N GLN A 53 1.96 3.23 -16.75
CA GLN A 53 1.63 4.66 -16.79
C GLN A 53 1.45 5.31 -15.42
N THR A 54 1.29 4.52 -14.36
CA THR A 54 0.97 4.98 -13.01
C THR A 54 2.18 5.51 -12.23
N GLN A 55 1.91 6.28 -11.19
CA GLN A 55 2.93 6.68 -10.21
C GLN A 55 3.46 5.50 -9.39
N HIS A 56 2.65 4.46 -9.16
CA HIS A 56 3.06 3.25 -8.44
C HIS A 56 4.20 2.54 -9.17
N TRP A 57 4.15 2.47 -10.50
CA TRP A 57 5.22 1.92 -11.31
C TRP A 57 6.41 2.87 -11.44
N LYS A 58 6.16 4.11 -11.89
CA LYS A 58 7.24 5.04 -12.23
C LYS A 58 8.00 5.52 -11.00
N TRP A 59 7.33 5.65 -9.86
CA TRP A 59 7.80 6.40 -8.69
C TRP A 59 8.17 7.86 -9.01
N GLU A 60 7.48 8.42 -10.00
CA GLU A 60 7.73 9.76 -10.52
C GLU A 60 6.45 10.58 -10.57
N TYR A 61 6.60 11.88 -10.36
CA TYR A 61 5.57 12.87 -10.54
C TYR A 61 6.22 14.16 -11.06
N LYS A 62 5.84 14.61 -12.25
CA LYS A 62 6.28 15.91 -12.76
C LYS A 62 5.33 16.98 -12.26
N ASN A 63 5.82 17.90 -11.43
CA ASN A 63 5.03 19.03 -10.97
C ASN A 63 4.67 19.91 -12.20
N PRO A 64 3.37 20.11 -12.52
CA PRO A 64 2.99 20.83 -13.73
C PRO A 64 3.23 22.34 -13.62
N GLN A 65 3.28 22.92 -12.42
CA GLN A 65 3.53 24.34 -12.22
C GLN A 65 5.02 24.69 -12.29
N THR A 66 5.89 23.85 -11.71
CA THR A 66 7.33 24.13 -11.60
C THR A 66 8.19 23.34 -12.59
N GLY A 67 7.63 22.29 -13.21
CA GLY A 67 8.37 21.33 -14.04
C GLY A 67 9.28 20.38 -13.25
N GLN A 68 9.36 20.50 -11.93
CA GLN A 68 10.23 19.69 -11.07
C GLN A 68 9.81 18.22 -11.09
N MET A 69 10.80 17.32 -11.18
CA MET A 69 10.60 15.89 -10.98
C MET A 69 10.59 15.56 -9.48
N LEU A 70 9.45 15.06 -9.02
CA LEU A 70 9.19 14.56 -7.67
C LEU A 70 8.88 13.05 -7.75
N GLY A 71 8.54 12.44 -6.61
CA GLY A 71 8.31 11.01 -6.51
C GLY A 71 9.46 10.28 -5.84
N LYS A 72 9.21 9.05 -5.39
CA LYS A 72 10.15 8.26 -4.56
C LYS A 72 11.50 8.02 -5.24
N LYS A 73 11.55 8.05 -6.58
CA LYS A 73 12.78 7.95 -7.38
C LYS A 73 13.66 9.22 -7.32
N HIS A 74 13.08 10.39 -7.03
CA HIS A 74 13.76 11.69 -7.12
C HIS A 74 13.96 12.38 -5.77
N ILE A 75 13.07 12.16 -4.81
CA ILE A 75 13.11 12.89 -3.53
C ILE A 75 14.16 12.33 -2.58
N VAL A 76 14.76 13.23 -1.80
CA VAL A 76 15.50 12.91 -0.59
C VAL A 76 14.60 13.22 0.60
N ASN A 77 14.53 12.32 1.58
CA ASN A 77 13.83 12.55 2.85
C ASN A 77 14.77 12.39 4.04
N ASN A 78 14.30 12.70 5.24
CA ASN A 78 15.04 12.58 6.50
C ASN A 78 14.80 11.24 7.24
N PHE A 79 14.27 10.23 6.54
CA PHE A 79 14.19 8.85 7.04
C PHE A 79 15.34 8.04 6.45
N CYS A 80 15.07 7.18 5.47
CA CYS A 80 16.08 6.37 4.78
C CYS A 80 16.81 7.14 3.66
N THR A 81 16.73 8.47 3.64
CA THR A 81 17.40 9.35 2.68
C THR A 81 16.92 9.20 1.24
N SER A 82 17.39 8.19 0.51
CA SER A 82 17.18 8.03 -0.94
C SER A 82 17.03 6.57 -1.33
N VAL A 83 16.28 6.31 -2.40
CA VAL A 83 16.22 4.98 -3.01
C VAL A 83 17.50 4.63 -3.75
N LYS A 84 18.15 5.63 -4.36
CA LYS A 84 19.39 5.41 -5.14
C LYS A 84 20.41 4.72 -4.24
N SER A 85 21.05 3.68 -4.76
CA SER A 85 22.00 2.79 -4.06
C SER A 85 21.41 1.94 -2.92
N ASN A 86 20.10 1.96 -2.72
CA ASN A 86 19.38 1.27 -1.64
C ASN A 86 18.19 0.45 -2.18
N GLU A 87 18.14 0.19 -3.49
CA GLU A 87 17.04 -0.42 -4.24
C GLU A 87 16.65 -1.78 -3.69
N GLY A 88 17.64 -2.60 -3.30
CA GLY A 88 17.42 -3.94 -2.74
C GLY A 88 16.43 -3.93 -1.58
N GLY A 89 16.53 -2.96 -0.66
CA GLY A 89 15.60 -2.77 0.44
C GLY A 89 14.36 -1.95 0.05
N CYS A 90 14.55 -0.83 -0.65
CA CYS A 90 13.47 0.11 -0.96
C CYS A 90 12.38 -0.49 -1.87
N ASN A 91 12.77 -1.39 -2.78
CA ASN A 91 11.90 -1.97 -3.81
C ASN A 91 11.10 -3.17 -3.30
N SER A 92 11.28 -3.57 -2.03
CA SER A 92 10.29 -4.39 -1.32
C SER A 92 8.88 -3.77 -1.38
N CYS A 93 8.80 -2.43 -1.45
CA CYS A 93 7.56 -1.67 -1.59
C CYS A 93 7.30 -1.14 -3.02
N HIS A 94 8.07 -1.59 -4.03
CA HIS A 94 7.78 -1.27 -5.44
C HIS A 94 6.83 -2.33 -6.01
N ILE A 95 5.92 -1.95 -6.91
CA ILE A 95 4.97 -2.88 -7.54
C ILE A 95 5.57 -3.61 -8.74
N GLY A 96 6.88 -3.87 -8.70
CA GLY A 96 7.60 -4.62 -9.71
C GLY A 96 8.66 -5.55 -9.13
N TYR A 97 9.19 -6.39 -10.01
CA TYR A 97 10.17 -7.44 -9.69
C TYR A 97 11.54 -7.11 -10.26
N GLY A 98 12.56 -7.03 -9.38
CA GLY A 98 13.95 -7.00 -9.82
C GLY A 98 14.45 -5.65 -10.33
N TRP A 99 13.79 -4.54 -10.01
CA TRP A 99 14.34 -3.21 -10.27
C TRP A 99 15.55 -2.99 -9.36
N LYS A 100 16.77 -3.16 -9.88
CA LYS A 100 18.01 -3.11 -9.07
C LYS A 100 18.74 -1.79 -9.15
N ASP A 101 18.47 -0.99 -10.17
CA ASP A 101 18.99 0.36 -10.35
C ASP A 101 17.86 1.26 -10.83
N VAL A 102 17.48 2.26 -10.03
CA VAL A 102 16.40 3.17 -10.41
C VAL A 102 16.75 4.11 -11.55
N GLN A 103 18.01 4.18 -11.96
CA GLN A 103 18.46 4.96 -13.12
C GLN A 103 18.28 4.23 -14.45
N THR A 104 18.19 2.89 -14.45
CA THR A 104 17.99 2.13 -15.70
C THR A 104 16.52 2.05 -16.06
N GLU A 105 16.26 1.88 -17.36
CA GLU A 105 14.91 1.61 -17.86
C GLU A 105 14.35 0.32 -17.21
N PHE A 106 13.06 0.36 -16.88
CA PHE A 106 12.33 -0.73 -16.25
C PHE A 106 10.91 -0.75 -16.83
N ASN A 107 10.74 -1.52 -17.91
CA ASN A 107 9.57 -1.46 -18.80
C ASN A 107 9.06 -2.85 -19.25
N GLU A 108 9.69 -3.93 -18.82
CA GLU A 108 9.23 -5.29 -19.14
C GLU A 108 7.89 -5.58 -18.49
N GLU A 109 6.89 -5.96 -19.28
CA GLU A 109 5.51 -6.17 -18.79
C GLU A 109 5.42 -7.28 -17.74
N GLU A 110 6.25 -8.32 -17.86
CA GLU A 110 6.28 -9.44 -16.91
C GLU A 110 6.88 -9.04 -15.56
N ASN A 111 7.59 -7.90 -15.48
CA ASN A 111 8.14 -7.42 -14.23
C ASN A 111 7.12 -6.67 -13.37
N VAL A 112 5.87 -6.49 -13.82
CA VAL A 112 4.78 -5.97 -12.97
C VAL A 112 4.41 -6.98 -11.90
N ASP A 113 4.32 -6.55 -10.65
CA ASP A 113 3.87 -7.37 -9.54
C ASP A 113 2.35 -7.28 -9.40
N CYS A 114 1.63 -8.23 -9.99
CA CYS A 114 0.18 -8.30 -9.86
C CYS A 114 -0.25 -8.77 -8.45
N LEU A 115 0.57 -9.57 -7.77
CA LEU A 115 0.19 -10.25 -6.53
C LEU A 115 0.23 -9.33 -5.30
N VAL A 116 1.14 -8.34 -5.29
CA VAL A 116 1.27 -7.39 -4.16
C VAL A 116 -0.03 -6.66 -3.84
N CYS A 117 -0.85 -6.38 -4.85
CA CYS A 117 -2.15 -5.72 -4.68
C CYS A 117 -3.31 -6.72 -4.57
N HIS A 118 -3.23 -7.84 -5.30
CA HIS A 118 -4.36 -8.75 -5.50
C HIS A 118 -4.33 -10.05 -4.69
N ASP A 119 -3.29 -10.30 -3.89
CA ASP A 119 -3.26 -11.45 -2.98
C ASP A 119 -4.44 -11.40 -1.99
N SER A 120 -5.27 -12.44 -2.00
CA SER A 120 -6.36 -12.58 -1.02
C SER A 120 -6.02 -13.54 0.13
N THR A 121 -4.87 -14.23 0.05
CA THR A 121 -4.43 -15.25 1.01
C THR A 121 -3.71 -14.69 2.23
N GLY A 122 -3.11 -13.50 2.12
CA GLY A 122 -2.25 -12.92 3.15
C GLY A 122 -0.86 -13.57 3.23
N LYS A 123 -0.51 -14.43 2.26
CA LYS A 123 0.77 -15.16 2.24
C LYS A 123 1.81 -14.47 1.36
N PHE A 124 1.42 -13.58 0.46
CA PHE A 124 2.37 -12.91 -0.43
C PHE A 124 3.24 -11.92 0.35
N LYS A 125 4.57 -12.02 0.16
CA LYS A 125 5.54 -11.16 0.84
C LYS A 125 6.74 -10.88 -0.06
N LYS A 126 7.23 -9.65 0.01
CA LYS A 126 8.45 -9.17 -0.65
C LYS A 126 9.49 -8.81 0.41
N PRO A 127 10.38 -9.73 0.81
CA PRO A 127 11.38 -9.42 1.82
C PRO A 127 12.32 -8.29 1.37
N SER A 128 12.71 -7.44 2.31
CA SER A 128 13.73 -6.41 2.09
C SER A 128 15.07 -7.06 1.71
N GLY A 129 15.78 -6.47 0.75
CA GLY A 129 17.06 -6.96 0.23
C GLY A 129 16.96 -7.70 -1.11
N PHE A 130 15.75 -8.05 -1.57
CA PHE A 130 15.54 -8.85 -2.78
C PHE A 130 15.07 -8.04 -4.00
N ALA A 131 15.18 -6.70 -3.94
CA ALA A 131 14.81 -5.79 -5.04
C ALA A 131 13.37 -6.04 -5.55
N GLY A 132 12.45 -6.30 -4.62
CA GLY A 132 11.06 -6.57 -4.91
C GLY A 132 10.72 -8.01 -5.32
N ASN A 133 11.68 -8.93 -5.37
CA ASN A 133 11.35 -10.33 -5.66
C ASN A 133 10.78 -11.05 -4.42
N PRO A 134 9.78 -11.93 -4.60
CA PRO A 134 9.39 -12.89 -3.57
C PRO A 134 10.46 -13.97 -3.44
N VAL A 135 10.51 -14.62 -2.27
CA VAL A 135 11.37 -15.78 -2.03
C VAL A 135 10.52 -17.04 -2.17
N VAL A 136 10.84 -17.90 -3.14
CA VAL A 136 10.06 -19.13 -3.46
C VAL A 136 10.68 -20.41 -2.88
N LYS A 137 11.90 -20.33 -2.36
CA LYS A 137 12.63 -21.41 -1.70
C LYS A 137 13.27 -20.86 -0.43
N ASP A 138 13.35 -21.68 0.61
CA ASP A 138 13.99 -21.28 1.86
C ASP A 138 15.39 -20.73 1.57
N THR A 139 15.62 -19.49 1.99
CA THR A 139 16.82 -18.73 1.66
C THR A 139 17.37 -18.09 2.93
N GLU A 140 18.65 -18.29 3.20
CA GLU A 140 19.33 -17.62 4.29
C GLU A 140 19.64 -16.16 3.91
N PHE A 141 19.22 -15.20 4.75
CA PHE A 141 19.46 -13.79 4.48
C PHE A 141 19.61 -12.95 5.76
N PRO A 142 20.71 -12.18 5.91
CA PRO A 142 21.89 -12.16 5.03
C PRO A 142 22.64 -13.51 5.01
N PRO A 143 23.44 -13.81 3.97
CA PRO A 143 24.24 -15.04 3.93
C PRO A 143 25.14 -15.19 5.16
N GLY A 144 25.13 -16.37 5.79
CA GLY A 144 25.91 -16.67 7.00
C GLY A 144 25.33 -16.11 8.31
N SER A 145 24.11 -15.57 8.31
CA SER A 145 23.44 -15.04 9.50
C SER A 145 22.68 -16.08 10.33
N GLY A 146 22.46 -17.28 9.79
CA GLY A 146 21.58 -18.31 10.33
C GLY A 146 20.07 -18.01 10.19
N LYS A 147 19.70 -16.85 9.63
CA LYS A 147 18.28 -16.43 9.49
C LYS A 147 17.70 -16.92 8.17
N ILE A 148 16.74 -17.84 8.24
CA ILE A 148 16.06 -18.40 7.06
C ILE A 148 14.74 -17.65 6.79
N ILE A 149 14.62 -17.11 5.58
CA ILE A 149 13.36 -16.63 5.01
C ILE A 149 12.69 -17.83 4.32
N ARG A 150 11.48 -18.17 4.74
CA ARG A 150 10.73 -19.29 4.17
C ARG A 150 10.21 -18.96 2.78
N GLY A 151 10.30 -19.93 1.87
CA GLY A 151 9.72 -19.82 0.53
C GLY A 151 8.20 -19.76 0.55
N ILE A 152 7.60 -18.97 -0.35
CA ILE A 152 6.14 -18.91 -0.55
C ILE A 152 5.72 -19.68 -1.81
N ASN A 153 4.52 -20.27 -1.77
CA ASN A 153 3.92 -20.94 -2.92
C ASN A 153 3.15 -19.94 -3.80
N LEU A 154 3.78 -19.51 -4.89
CA LEU A 154 3.19 -18.54 -5.81
C LEU A 154 1.97 -19.08 -6.57
N ALA A 155 1.88 -20.39 -6.83
CA ALA A 155 0.71 -20.96 -7.50
C ALA A 155 -0.53 -20.89 -6.59
N GLU A 156 -0.37 -21.20 -5.31
CA GLU A 156 -1.46 -21.10 -4.33
C GLU A 156 -1.99 -19.66 -4.22
N ILE A 157 -1.08 -18.68 -4.26
CA ILE A 157 -1.42 -17.25 -4.18
C ILE A 157 -2.11 -16.80 -5.47
N ALA A 158 -1.54 -17.12 -6.64
CA ALA A 158 -2.07 -16.73 -7.94
C ALA A 158 -3.48 -17.27 -8.19
N GLN A 159 -3.78 -18.49 -7.71
CA GLN A 159 -5.11 -19.09 -7.82
C GLN A 159 -6.17 -18.43 -6.93
N LYS A 160 -5.75 -17.63 -5.95
CA LYS A 160 -6.61 -16.95 -4.97
C LYS A 160 -6.51 -15.44 -5.08
N VAL A 161 -6.18 -14.89 -6.24
CA VAL A 161 -6.22 -13.44 -6.45
C VAL A 161 -7.66 -12.90 -6.37
N GLY A 162 -7.79 -11.64 -5.95
CA GLY A 162 -9.09 -10.97 -5.82
C GLY A 162 -8.97 -9.45 -5.75
N PRO A 163 -10.07 -8.76 -5.37
CA PRO A 163 -10.04 -7.32 -5.13
C PRO A 163 -9.02 -6.94 -4.06
N THR A 164 -8.47 -5.73 -4.17
CA THR A 164 -7.52 -5.20 -3.19
C THR A 164 -8.15 -5.09 -1.80
N LYS A 165 -7.31 -5.21 -0.77
CA LYS A 165 -7.70 -5.14 0.64
C LYS A 165 -6.85 -4.08 1.35
N ARG A 166 -7.27 -3.65 2.54
CA ARG A 166 -6.45 -2.75 3.37
C ARG A 166 -5.06 -3.35 3.66
N THR A 167 -4.99 -4.66 3.85
CA THR A 167 -3.73 -5.40 4.04
C THR A 167 -2.81 -5.37 2.81
N THR A 168 -3.33 -5.46 1.58
CA THR A 168 -2.49 -5.46 0.37
C THR A 168 -1.93 -4.06 0.08
N CYS A 169 -2.73 -3.02 0.30
CA CYS A 169 -2.22 -1.64 0.30
C CYS A 169 -1.21 -1.41 1.44
N GLY A 170 -1.56 -1.88 2.64
CA GLY A 170 -0.80 -1.75 3.89
C GLY A 170 0.56 -2.43 3.87
N ALA A 171 0.73 -3.50 3.08
CA ALA A 171 2.02 -4.17 2.88
C ALA A 171 3.16 -3.19 2.54
N CYS A 172 2.82 -2.08 1.85
CA CYS A 172 3.74 -0.98 1.58
C CYS A 172 3.42 0.28 2.39
N HIS A 173 2.13 0.64 2.49
CA HIS A 173 1.72 1.94 3.02
C HIS A 173 1.79 2.05 4.54
N PHE A 174 1.62 0.95 5.28
CA PHE A 174 1.75 0.95 6.75
C PHE A 174 3.22 0.92 7.19
N ASN A 175 4.10 0.37 6.34
CA ASN A 175 5.48 0.04 6.70
C ASN A 175 6.53 1.06 6.18
N GLY A 176 6.08 2.25 5.82
CA GLY A 176 6.96 3.31 5.29
C GLY A 176 8.03 3.73 6.31
N GLY A 177 9.26 3.98 5.85
CA GLY A 177 10.36 4.35 6.74
C GLY A 177 11.00 3.17 7.49
N GLY A 178 10.64 1.94 7.11
CA GLY A 178 11.30 0.71 7.59
C GLY A 178 10.61 0.03 8.77
N GLY A 179 9.34 0.36 9.04
CA GLY A 179 8.53 -0.28 10.06
C GLY A 179 7.09 0.23 10.05
N ASP A 180 6.21 -0.51 10.74
CA ASP A 180 4.78 -0.20 10.87
C ASP A 180 4.56 1.13 11.61
N GLY A 181 3.71 2.01 11.07
CA GLY A 181 3.40 3.33 11.63
C GLY A 181 4.56 4.34 11.66
N VAL A 182 5.76 3.96 11.22
CA VAL A 182 7.00 4.75 11.43
C VAL A 182 6.98 6.09 10.70
N LYS A 183 6.50 6.13 9.44
CA LYS A 183 6.57 7.32 8.58
C LYS A 183 5.25 8.08 8.45
N HIS A 184 4.15 7.35 8.23
CA HIS A 184 2.82 7.92 8.05
C HIS A 184 2.00 7.57 9.26
N GLY A 185 1.90 8.48 10.23
CA GLY A 185 1.22 8.18 11.48
C GLY A 185 -0.30 8.05 11.37
N ASP A 186 -0.88 8.41 10.25
CA ASP A 186 -2.28 8.16 9.90
C ASP A 186 -2.49 6.79 9.25
N LEU A 187 -1.44 6.00 8.98
CA LEU A 187 -1.51 4.72 8.31
C LEU A 187 -0.61 3.66 8.98
N ASP A 188 -1.23 2.73 9.70
CA ASP A 188 -0.55 1.60 10.36
C ASP A 188 -1.41 0.32 10.33
N SER A 189 -0.86 -0.82 10.76
CA SER A 189 -1.52 -2.13 10.72
C SER A 189 -2.85 -2.22 11.48
N SER A 190 -3.13 -1.33 12.44
CA SER A 190 -4.43 -1.26 13.11
C SER A 190 -5.59 -0.97 12.13
N LEU A 191 -5.30 -0.39 10.97
CA LEU A 191 -6.27 -0.15 9.90
C LEU A 191 -6.65 -1.41 9.12
N GLU A 192 -6.06 -2.57 9.40
CA GLU A 192 -6.56 -3.83 8.84
C GLU A 192 -8.00 -4.13 9.28
N ALA A 193 -8.30 -3.88 10.55
CA ALA A 193 -9.61 -4.10 11.16
C ALA A 193 -9.91 -3.04 12.25
N PRO A 194 -10.02 -1.75 11.88
CA PRO A 194 -10.16 -0.68 12.85
C PRO A 194 -11.57 -0.67 13.43
N ASP A 195 -11.70 -0.12 14.63
CA ASP A 195 -13.00 0.30 15.15
C ASP A 195 -13.37 1.70 14.64
N LYS A 196 -14.58 2.16 14.99
CA LYS A 196 -15.05 3.50 14.62
C LYS A 196 -14.27 4.62 15.30
N ALA A 197 -13.71 4.38 16.49
CA ALA A 197 -12.96 5.38 17.21
C ALA A 197 -11.65 5.70 16.49
N LEU A 198 -11.03 4.72 15.82
CA LEU A 198 -9.82 4.83 15.03
C LEU A 198 -10.08 5.41 13.62
N ASP A 199 -11.02 4.85 12.86
CA ASP A 199 -11.41 5.39 11.55
C ASP A 199 -12.89 5.09 11.22
N VAL A 200 -13.70 6.13 11.04
CA VAL A 200 -15.15 6.00 10.81
C VAL A 200 -15.52 5.45 9.43
N HIS A 201 -14.63 5.54 8.44
CA HIS A 201 -14.84 5.06 7.08
C HIS A 201 -14.42 3.59 6.95
N MET A 202 -13.33 3.21 7.59
CA MET A 202 -12.77 1.86 7.53
C MET A 202 -13.25 0.92 8.64
N ALA A 203 -13.97 1.43 9.65
CA ALA A 203 -14.51 0.64 10.76
C ALA A 203 -15.20 -0.65 10.31
N VAL A 204 -14.79 -1.79 10.87
CA VAL A 204 -15.30 -3.11 10.47
C VAL A 204 -16.80 -3.26 10.72
N GLU A 205 -17.27 -2.79 11.88
CA GLU A 205 -18.68 -2.80 12.27
C GLU A 205 -19.47 -1.59 11.73
N GLY A 206 -18.95 -0.92 10.70
CA GLY A 206 -19.55 0.27 10.10
C GLY A 206 -19.46 0.24 8.57
N ASN A 207 -18.93 1.31 8.00
CA ASN A 207 -18.80 1.47 6.55
C ASN A 207 -17.83 0.44 5.93
N ASN A 208 -16.85 -0.04 6.71
CA ASN A 208 -15.88 -1.08 6.34
C ASN A 208 -15.23 -0.86 4.96
N PHE A 209 -14.90 0.39 4.63
CA PHE A 209 -14.29 0.74 3.35
C PHE A 209 -12.94 0.06 3.17
N SER A 210 -12.66 -0.40 1.95
CA SER A 210 -11.28 -0.66 1.54
C SER A 210 -10.64 0.65 1.09
N CYS A 211 -9.32 0.66 0.92
CA CYS A 211 -8.63 1.84 0.39
C CYS A 211 -9.20 2.25 -0.98
N ALA A 212 -9.49 1.26 -1.84
CA ALA A 212 -10.04 1.46 -3.18
C ALA A 212 -11.49 1.98 -3.19
N THR A 213 -12.20 1.97 -2.05
CA THR A 213 -13.53 2.60 -1.97
C THR A 213 -13.44 4.12 -2.10
N CYS A 214 -12.45 4.75 -1.45
CA CYS A 214 -12.19 6.20 -1.57
C CYS A 214 -11.23 6.50 -2.72
N HIS A 215 -10.16 5.70 -2.84
CA HIS A 215 -9.23 5.76 -3.96
C HIS A 215 -9.78 5.00 -5.18
N GLN A 216 -10.98 5.39 -5.63
CA GLN A 216 -11.70 4.73 -6.72
C GLN A 216 -10.85 4.72 -8.00
N THR A 217 -10.37 3.56 -8.36
CA THR A 217 -9.36 3.38 -9.40
C THR A 217 -10.01 3.04 -10.73
N ASP A 218 -9.57 3.71 -11.80
CA ASP A 218 -9.90 3.37 -13.19
C ASP A 218 -8.62 3.20 -14.01
N GLY A 219 -8.56 2.20 -14.89
CA GLY A 219 -7.37 1.88 -15.68
C GLY A 219 -6.09 1.71 -14.84
N HIS A 220 -6.20 1.13 -13.65
CA HIS A 220 -5.13 1.03 -12.64
C HIS A 220 -4.54 2.37 -12.13
N GLN A 221 -5.12 3.52 -12.52
CA GLN A 221 -4.75 4.83 -11.99
C GLN A 221 -5.42 5.08 -10.65
N VAL A 222 -4.67 4.83 -9.58
CA VAL A 222 -5.13 5.09 -8.21
C VAL A 222 -5.13 6.60 -7.97
N PRO A 223 -6.28 7.24 -7.69
CA PRO A 223 -6.38 8.68 -7.50
C PRO A 223 -5.88 9.11 -6.12
N GLY A 224 -5.70 10.42 -5.95
CA GLY A 224 -5.11 11.01 -4.75
C GLY A 224 -3.59 11.13 -4.87
N SER A 225 -3.04 12.26 -4.43
CA SER A 225 -1.61 12.53 -4.53
C SER A 225 -1.12 13.36 -3.37
N ARG A 226 0.01 12.94 -2.78
CA ARG A 226 0.76 13.75 -1.81
C ARG A 226 1.44 14.95 -2.49
N TYR A 227 1.82 14.83 -3.75
CA TYR A 227 2.58 15.87 -4.47
C TYR A 227 1.68 16.92 -5.14
N ALA A 228 0.40 16.59 -5.33
CA ALA A 228 -0.64 17.51 -5.78
C ALA A 228 -1.94 17.20 -5.05
N PRO A 229 -2.03 17.50 -3.75
CA PRO A 229 -3.25 17.30 -3.01
C PRO A 229 -4.34 18.23 -3.54
N THR A 230 -5.57 17.73 -3.62
CA THR A 230 -6.75 18.56 -3.90
C THR A 230 -7.11 19.32 -2.63
N ALA A 231 -6.46 20.47 -2.41
CA ALA A 231 -6.65 21.27 -1.20
C ALA A 231 -8.08 21.84 -1.06
N GLN A 232 -8.72 22.15 -2.19
CA GLN A 232 -10.11 22.56 -2.25
C GLN A 232 -10.77 21.86 -3.43
N ASP A 233 -11.78 21.03 -3.14
CA ASP A 233 -12.66 20.47 -4.14
C ASP A 233 -13.94 21.30 -4.18
N LYS A 234 -14.29 21.84 -5.36
CA LYS A 234 -15.49 22.65 -5.59
C LYS A 234 -16.57 21.89 -6.36
N GLU A 235 -16.27 20.66 -6.76
CA GLU A 235 -17.16 19.84 -7.55
C GLU A 235 -18.30 19.29 -6.67
N PRO A 236 -19.47 18.98 -7.26
CA PRO A 236 -20.53 18.32 -6.53
C PRO A 236 -20.09 16.92 -6.09
N ALA A 237 -20.82 16.37 -5.12
CA ALA A 237 -20.67 14.97 -4.76
C ALA A 237 -20.88 14.07 -6.00
N HIS A 238 -20.10 13.00 -6.07
CA HIS A 238 -20.17 11.99 -7.11
C HIS A 238 -21.52 11.28 -7.04
N LEU A 239 -22.13 11.09 -8.21
CA LEU A 239 -23.45 10.47 -8.31
C LEU A 239 -23.34 9.18 -9.10
N ARG A 240 -23.88 8.09 -8.55
CA ARG A 240 -23.84 6.77 -9.18
C ARG A 240 -24.40 6.83 -10.61
N GLY A 241 -23.59 6.44 -11.58
CA GLY A 241 -23.97 6.38 -13.00
C GLY A 241 -23.70 7.68 -13.77
N LYS A 242 -23.23 8.74 -13.11
CA LYS A 242 -22.66 9.91 -13.78
C LYS A 242 -21.19 9.63 -14.08
N VAL A 243 -20.69 10.18 -15.18
CA VAL A 243 -19.25 10.23 -15.43
C VAL A 243 -18.67 11.27 -14.48
N ASP A 244 -17.91 10.81 -13.50
CA ASP A 244 -17.20 11.68 -12.57
C ASP A 244 -15.88 12.13 -13.19
N THR A 245 -15.66 13.45 -13.21
CA THR A 245 -14.45 14.06 -13.81
C THR A 245 -13.53 14.70 -12.78
N SER A 246 -13.87 14.60 -11.49
CA SER A 246 -13.12 15.17 -10.38
C SER A 246 -12.47 14.08 -9.53
N ASN A 247 -11.56 14.47 -8.63
CA ASN A 247 -10.84 13.53 -7.79
C ASN A 247 -11.80 12.84 -6.79
N PRO A 248 -12.00 11.51 -6.86
CA PRO A 248 -12.92 10.81 -5.96
C PRO A 248 -12.40 10.74 -4.52
N ALA A 249 -11.09 10.94 -4.30
CA ALA A 249 -10.46 10.83 -2.99
C ALA A 249 -10.54 12.14 -2.16
N THR A 250 -11.57 12.95 -2.36
CA THR A 250 -11.85 14.17 -1.58
C THR A 250 -12.98 13.90 -0.58
N CYS A 251 -13.16 14.77 0.42
CA CYS A 251 -14.28 14.63 1.34
C CYS A 251 -15.61 14.96 0.62
N GLN A 252 -15.56 15.96 -0.26
CA GLN A 252 -16.71 16.52 -0.97
C GLN A 252 -17.29 15.57 -2.01
N SER A 253 -16.49 14.63 -2.55
CA SER A 253 -16.98 13.60 -3.46
C SER A 253 -18.12 12.77 -2.85
N CYS A 254 -18.12 12.56 -1.53
CA CYS A 254 -19.20 11.85 -0.82
C CYS A 254 -20.10 12.79 0.01
N HIS A 255 -19.52 13.83 0.62
CA HIS A 255 -20.22 14.68 1.61
C HIS A 255 -20.75 16.00 1.05
N GLY A 256 -20.39 16.35 -0.19
CA GLY A 256 -20.71 17.65 -0.78
C GLY A 256 -20.00 18.82 -0.09
N GLN A 257 -20.45 20.04 -0.42
CA GLN A 257 -19.76 21.29 -0.03
C GLN A 257 -20.21 21.86 1.31
N THR A 258 -21.43 21.52 1.75
CA THR A 258 -22.08 22.10 2.93
C THR A 258 -22.65 21.01 3.85
N PRO A 259 -21.80 20.08 4.34
CA PRO A 259 -22.27 18.89 5.05
C PRO A 259 -22.85 19.19 6.45
N HIS A 260 -22.63 20.39 6.98
CA HIS A 260 -23.04 20.72 8.34
C HIS A 260 -24.46 21.32 8.37
N PRO A 261 -25.27 20.98 9.40
CA PRO A 261 -26.55 21.65 9.61
C PRO A 261 -26.38 23.12 10.06
N VAL A 262 -25.23 23.46 10.64
CA VAL A 262 -24.91 24.82 11.09
C VAL A 262 -24.24 25.59 9.95
N ALA A 263 -24.94 26.59 9.40
CA ALA A 263 -24.46 27.38 8.26
C ALA A 263 -23.06 27.97 8.47
N ARG A 264 -22.77 28.46 9.69
CA ARG A 264 -21.45 29.02 10.01
C ARG A 264 -20.32 27.99 9.87
N LEU A 265 -20.55 26.71 10.13
CA LEU A 265 -19.52 25.68 9.91
C LEU A 265 -19.26 25.44 8.42
N ASN A 266 -20.30 25.57 7.59
CA ASN A 266 -20.15 25.50 6.13
C ASN A 266 -19.35 26.69 5.59
N GLU A 267 -19.44 27.88 6.18
CA GLU A 267 -18.59 29.01 5.79
C GLU A 267 -17.09 28.73 6.00
N HIS A 268 -16.72 27.92 7.00
CA HIS A 268 -15.31 27.58 7.25
C HIS A 268 -14.71 26.71 6.14
N THR A 269 -15.51 25.92 5.41
CA THR A 269 -14.99 25.03 4.35
C THR A 269 -14.40 25.82 3.17
N ALA A 270 -14.69 27.13 3.08
CA ALA A 270 -14.05 28.03 2.12
C ALA A 270 -12.57 28.30 2.42
N LYS A 271 -12.10 28.01 3.64
CA LYS A 271 -10.74 28.36 4.12
C LYS A 271 -10.03 27.24 4.88
N ILE A 272 -10.77 26.38 5.56
CA ILE A 272 -10.25 25.31 6.41
C ILE A 272 -10.57 23.97 5.77
N ALA A 273 -9.54 23.13 5.60
CA ALA A 273 -9.71 21.77 5.08
C ALA A 273 -10.50 20.90 6.07
N CYS A 274 -11.35 20.01 5.57
CA CYS A 274 -12.16 19.11 6.40
C CYS A 274 -11.30 18.31 7.38
N GLN A 275 -10.13 17.85 6.92
CA GLN A 275 -9.16 17.07 7.68
C GLN A 275 -8.67 17.80 8.93
N THR A 276 -8.56 19.14 8.91
CA THR A 276 -8.11 19.93 10.07
C THR A 276 -9.06 19.76 11.26
N CYS A 277 -10.36 19.70 11.02
CA CYS A 277 -11.37 19.53 12.07
C CYS A 277 -11.65 18.05 12.37
N HIS A 278 -11.61 17.20 11.34
CA HIS A 278 -12.05 15.80 11.44
C HIS A 278 -10.93 14.79 11.70
N ILE A 279 -9.66 15.20 11.66
CA ILE A 279 -8.50 14.38 12.00
C ILE A 279 -7.64 15.13 13.02
N PRO A 280 -8.11 15.26 14.28
CA PRO A 280 -7.44 16.08 15.30
C PRO A 280 -6.13 15.47 15.83
N ALA A 281 -5.94 14.16 15.64
CA ALA A 281 -4.75 13.44 16.04
C ALA A 281 -4.52 12.22 15.13
N PHE A 282 -3.26 11.84 14.97
CA PHE A 282 -2.80 10.64 14.27
C PHE A 282 -2.00 9.75 15.24
N ALA A 283 -1.46 8.64 14.77
CA ALA A 283 -0.78 7.61 15.55
C ALA A 283 -1.66 7.05 16.69
N ARG A 284 -2.96 6.87 16.38
CA ARG A 284 -3.97 6.44 17.35
C ARG A 284 -4.22 4.93 17.37
N GLY A 285 -3.62 4.20 16.42
CA GLY A 285 -3.75 2.76 16.25
C GLY A 285 -2.96 1.91 17.24
N GLY A 286 -2.22 2.54 18.16
CA GLY A 286 -1.28 1.88 19.05
C GLY A 286 0.11 1.65 18.44
N GLN A 287 0.33 2.06 17.18
CA GLN A 287 1.64 2.11 16.57
C GLN A 287 2.20 3.53 16.64
N PRO A 288 3.36 3.75 17.29
CA PRO A 288 3.97 5.07 17.37
C PRO A 288 4.59 5.47 16.03
N THR A 289 4.60 6.77 15.77
CA THR A 289 5.27 7.36 14.61
C THR A 289 6.56 8.01 15.03
N LYS A 290 7.60 7.82 14.21
CA LYS A 290 8.90 8.44 14.47
C LYS A 290 8.83 9.94 14.17
N MET A 291 9.02 10.73 15.20
CA MET A 291 9.03 12.19 15.16
C MET A 291 10.42 12.75 14.95
N TRP A 292 11.46 11.99 15.35
CA TRP A 292 12.86 12.39 15.16
C TRP A 292 13.74 11.21 14.77
N TRP A 293 14.71 11.47 13.89
CA TRP A 293 15.74 10.52 13.51
C TRP A 293 17.07 11.26 13.37
N ASP A 294 17.98 11.02 14.32
CA ASP A 294 19.33 11.59 14.30
C ASP A 294 20.36 10.59 13.77
N TRP A 295 20.71 10.72 12.49
CA TRP A 295 21.75 9.91 11.87
C TRP A 295 23.17 10.22 12.39
N SER A 296 23.40 11.39 13.01
CA SER A 296 24.75 11.81 13.42
C SER A 296 25.33 10.97 14.56
N THR A 297 24.48 10.27 15.30
CA THR A 297 24.88 9.43 16.44
C THR A 297 25.05 7.95 16.09
N ALA A 298 24.84 7.59 14.82
CA ALA A 298 25.04 6.23 14.33
C ALA A 298 26.51 5.77 14.48
N GLY A 299 26.72 4.46 14.47
CA GLY A 299 28.05 3.84 14.48
C GLY A 299 28.62 3.50 15.86
N LYS A 300 27.91 3.75 16.96
CA LYS A 300 28.36 3.28 18.29
C LYS A 300 28.32 1.75 18.31
N MET A 301 29.35 1.12 18.84
CA MET A 301 29.44 -0.33 19.00
C MET A 301 29.48 -0.68 20.49
N ASP A 302 29.12 -1.92 20.83
CA ASP A 302 29.28 -2.43 22.19
C ASP A 302 30.76 -2.70 22.52
N ALA A 303 31.03 -3.13 23.75
CA ALA A 303 32.39 -3.43 24.23
C ALA A 303 33.11 -4.54 23.42
N ASN A 304 32.37 -5.35 22.68
CA ASN A 304 32.89 -6.43 21.83
C ASN A 304 33.00 -6.01 20.36
N GLY A 305 32.75 -4.74 20.03
CA GLY A 305 32.74 -4.23 18.66
C GLY A 305 31.51 -4.65 17.85
N LYS A 306 30.43 -5.09 18.50
CA LYS A 306 29.19 -5.51 17.82
C LYS A 306 28.16 -4.36 17.77
N PRO A 307 27.37 -4.26 16.68
CA PRO A 307 26.22 -3.35 16.64
C PRO A 307 25.18 -3.71 17.71
N PHE A 308 24.50 -2.70 18.25
CA PHE A 308 23.45 -2.85 19.25
C PHE A 308 22.26 -1.92 18.98
N SER A 309 21.16 -2.16 19.69
CA SER A 309 19.99 -1.28 19.73
C SER A 309 19.57 -1.05 21.17
N VAL A 310 18.98 0.11 21.45
CA VAL A 310 18.35 0.43 22.74
C VAL A 310 16.86 0.58 22.49
N ARG A 311 16.05 0.09 23.44
CA ARG A 311 14.59 0.16 23.39
C ARG A 311 14.04 0.87 24.62
N ASN A 312 12.91 1.55 24.45
CA ASN A 312 12.14 2.08 25.57
C ASN A 312 11.34 0.95 26.29
N GLU A 313 10.60 1.33 27.33
CA GLU A 313 9.79 0.40 28.14
C GLU A 313 8.70 -0.30 27.33
N ASP A 314 8.20 0.35 26.28
CA ASP A 314 7.19 -0.20 25.36
C ASP A 314 7.80 -1.09 24.25
N GLY A 315 9.12 -1.25 24.23
CA GLY A 315 9.83 -2.13 23.29
C GLY A 315 10.17 -1.52 21.93
N TYR A 316 10.00 -0.21 21.74
CA TYR A 316 10.37 0.50 20.52
C TYR A 316 11.83 0.95 20.56
N ASP A 317 12.53 0.81 19.43
CA ASP A 317 13.93 1.24 19.31
C ASP A 317 14.03 2.77 19.51
N THR A 318 14.85 3.21 20.45
CA THR A 318 15.24 4.62 20.67
C THR A 318 16.67 4.90 20.17
N TYR A 319 17.46 3.85 19.96
CA TYR A 319 18.76 3.91 19.29
C TYR A 319 19.00 2.62 18.51
N ALA A 320 19.68 2.71 17.36
CA ALA A 320 20.30 1.57 16.71
C ALA A 320 21.65 1.95 16.09
N SER A 321 22.71 1.17 16.28
CA SER A 321 24.05 1.46 15.75
C SER A 321 24.04 1.74 14.24
N ILE A 322 23.15 1.09 13.50
CA ILE A 322 23.03 1.24 12.05
C ILE A 322 22.25 2.49 11.60
N LYS A 323 21.63 3.23 12.52
CA LYS A 323 20.65 4.29 12.19
C LYS A 323 20.75 5.54 13.08
N GLY A 324 21.31 5.45 14.29
CA GLY A 324 21.37 6.55 15.24
C GLY A 324 20.20 6.58 16.22
N ASP A 325 19.90 7.76 16.77
CA ASP A 325 18.87 7.98 17.81
C ASP A 325 17.49 8.29 17.21
N PHE A 326 16.43 7.96 17.94
CA PHE A 326 15.03 8.13 17.55
C PHE A 326 14.16 8.72 18.66
N ILE A 327 13.11 9.43 18.26
CA ILE A 327 11.95 9.80 19.09
C ILE A 327 10.69 9.37 18.34
#